data_AF-A0AAJ0CDE3-F1
#
_entry.id   AF-A0AAJ0CDE3-F1
#
_cell.length_a   1.000
_cell.length_b   1.000
_cell.length_c   1.000
_cell.angle_alpha   90.00
_cell.angle_beta   90.00
_cell.angle_gamma   90.00
#
_symmetry.space_group_name_H-M   'P 1'
#
loop_
_entity.id
_entity.type
_entity.pdbx_description
1 polymer ?
#
loop_
_entity_poly.entity_id
_entity_poly.type
_entity_poly.pdbx_seq_one_letter_code
_entity_poly.pdbx_strand_id
1 'polypeptide(L)' 'MSPVSAADIASKLAYITGQLHAGGTNAQMKEWYEEYKKLNVELQATKAAQAAKTHATGPPPPPKKTMCSETIQDSDSRG' A
#
# COMPACT_ATOMS: atom_id res chain seq x y z
N MET A 1 -7.27 22.05 5.09
CA MET A 1 -7.73 20.77 5.63
C MET A 1 -6.51 19.92 5.89
N SER A 2 -6.24 19.57 7.15
CA SER A 2 -5.11 18.70 7.48
C SER A 2 -5.30 17.33 6.81
N PRO A 3 -4.23 16.71 6.26
CA PRO A 3 -4.33 15.36 5.74
C PRO A 3 -4.77 14.41 6.87
N VAL A 4 -5.76 13.57 6.60
CA VAL A 4 -6.22 12.55 7.55
C VAL A 4 -5.04 11.64 7.88
N SER A 5 -4.67 11.52 9.16
CA SER A 5 -3.52 10.70 9.54
C SER A 5 -3.88 9.21 9.49
N ALA A 6 -2.87 8.34 9.36
CA ALA A 6 -3.11 6.89 9.43
C ALA A 6 -3.73 6.46 10.77
N ALA A 7 -3.45 7.19 11.86
CA ALA A 7 -4.04 6.96 13.17
C ALA A 7 -5.53 7.32 13.20
N ASP A 8 -5.92 8.41 12.53
CA ASP A 8 -7.34 8.79 12.40
C ASP A 8 -8.12 7.76 11.59
N ILE A 9 -7.55 7.27 10.48
CA ILE A 9 -8.16 6.23 9.66
C ILE A 9 -8.30 4.92 10.46
N ALA A 10 -7.26 4.53 11.20
CA ALA A 10 -7.30 3.33 12.05
C ALA A 10 -8.37 3.44 13.16
N SER A 11 -8.52 4.61 13.77
CA SER A 11 -9.53 4.86 14.81
C SER A 11 -10.95 4.77 14.24
N LYS A 12 -11.19 5.33 13.04
CA LYS A 12 -12.48 5.20 12.34
C LYS A 12 -12.77 3.76 11.93
N LEU A 13 -11.77 3.01 11.46
CA LEU A 13 -11.93 1.59 11.16
C LEU A 13 -12.33 0.79 12.40
N ALA A 14 -11.66 1.01 13.53
CA ALA A 14 -12.01 0.32 14.79
C ALA A 14 -13.45 0.62 15.22
N TYR A 15 -13.89 1.87 15.10
CA TYR A 15 -15.28 2.26 15.37
C TYR A 15 -16.28 1.51 14.48
N ILE A 16 -16.07 1.53 13.16
CA ILE A 16 -16.97 0.86 12.20
C ILE A 16 -16.97 -0.66 12.40
N THR A 17 -15.81 -1.26 12.66
CA THR A 17 -15.74 -2.69 13.00
C THR A 17 -16.53 -3.00 14.27
N GLY A 18 -16.49 -2.13 15.27
CA GLY A 18 -17.34 -2.23 16.45
C GLY A 18 -18.83 -2.19 16.12
N GLN A 19 -19.27 -1.28 15.25
CA GLN A 19 -20.66 -1.20 14.78
C GLN A 19 -21.10 -2.46 14.01
N LEU A 20 -20.25 -2.95 13.11
CA LEU A 20 -20.50 -4.18 12.37
C LEU A 20 -20.59 -5.40 13.30
N HIS A 21 -19.80 -5.44 14.37
CA HIS A 21 -19.85 -6.52 15.35
C HIS A 21 -21.08 -6.44 16.26
N ALA A 22 -21.45 -5.24 16.69
CA ALA A 22 -22.66 -5.00 17.47
C ALA A 22 -23.94 -5.36 16.68
N GLY A 23 -23.87 -5.24 15.36
CA GLY A 23 -24.99 -5.49 14.47
C GLY A 23 -25.96 -4.30 14.41
N GLY A 24 -26.72 -4.25 13.33
CA GLY A 24 -27.70 -3.19 13.08
C GLY A 24 -28.67 -3.64 12.00
N THR A 25 -29.47 -2.71 11.48
CA THR A 25 -30.33 -3.02 10.33
C THR A 25 -29.48 -3.37 9.10
N ASN A 26 -30.03 -4.16 8.16
CA ASN A 26 -29.32 -4.51 6.92
C ASN A 26 -28.84 -3.28 6.13
N ALA A 27 -29.57 -2.16 6.18
CA ALA A 27 -29.17 -0.91 5.55
C ALA A 27 -27.92 -0.31 6.23
N GLN A 28 -27.95 -0.18 7.56
CA GLN A 28 -26.81 0.33 8.34
C GLN A 28 -25.57 -0.54 8.16
N MET A 29 -25.74 -1.87 8.20
CA MET A 29 -24.65 -2.82 8.01
C MET A 29 -24.00 -2.67 6.63
N LYS A 30 -24.81 -2.43 5.59
CA LYS A 30 -24.30 -2.20 4.23
C LYS A 30 -23.50 -0.89 4.15
N GLU A 31 -24.02 0.18 4.74
CA GLU A 31 -23.35 1.49 4.77
C GLU A 31 -22.01 1.41 5.52
N TRP A 32 -21.99 0.83 6.71
CA TRP A 32 -20.78 0.61 7.50
C TRP A 32 -19.76 -0.26 6.76
N TYR A 33 -20.21 -1.29 6.04
CA TYR A 33 -19.30 -2.13 5.26
C TYR A 33 -18.70 -1.40 4.05
N GLU A 34 -19.47 -0.52 3.40
CA GLU A 34 -18.95 0.32 2.32
C GLU A 34 -17.93 1.34 2.83
N GLU A 35 -18.19 1.97 3.97
CA GLU A 35 -17.22 2.88 4.62
C GLU A 35 -15.95 2.15 5.07
N TYR A 36 -16.10 0.95 5.67
CA TYR A 36 -14.97 0.11 6.04
C TYR A 36 -14.04 -0.17 4.86
N LYS A 37 -14.60 -0.54 3.70
CA LYS A 37 -13.82 -0.79 2.48
C LYS A 37 -13.05 0.46 2.02
N LYS A 38 -13.69 1.63 2.01
CA LYS A 38 -13.06 2.91 1.62
C LYS A 38 -11.89 3.25 2.55
N LEU A 39 -12.12 3.21 3.86
CA LEU A 39 -11.09 3.53 4.86
C LEU A 39 -9.92 2.56 4.82
N ASN A 40 -10.15 1.28 4.51
CA ASN A 40 -9.07 0.31 4.42
C ASN A 40 -8.16 0.60 3.20
N VAL A 41 -8.73 1.00 2.06
CA VAL A 41 -7.96 1.45 0.90
C VAL A 41 -7.16 2.72 1.23
N GLU A 42 -7.78 3.71 1.88
CA GLU A 42 -7.09 4.93 2.31
C GLU A 42 -5.96 4.66 3.31
N LEU A 43 -6.15 3.71 4.24
CA LEU A 43 -5.12 3.30 5.19
C LEU A 43 -3.91 2.69 4.46
N GLN A 44 -4.16 1.80 3.49
CA GLN A 44 -3.08 1.19 2.70
C GLN A 44 -2.33 2.23 1.87
N ALA A 45 -3.04 3.14 1.21
CA ALA A 45 -2.42 4.23 0.43
C ALA A 45 -1.58 5.13 1.34
N THR A 46 -2.09 5.48 2.52
CA THR A 46 -1.39 6.33 3.49
C THR A 46 -0.14 5.63 4.05
N LYS A 47 -0.23 4.32 4.34
CA LYS A 47 0.93 3.52 4.78
C LYS A 47 1.98 3.39 3.70
N ALA A 48 1.57 3.15 2.44
CA ALA A 48 2.49 3.10 1.30
C ALA A 48 3.20 4.44 1.08
N ALA A 49 2.46 5.56 1.18
CA ALA A 49 3.03 6.90 1.08
C ALA A 49 4.00 7.22 2.24
N GLN A 50 3.69 6.77 3.46
CA GLN A 50 4.61 6.90 4.60
C GLN A 50 5.87 6.06 4.40
N ALA A 51 5.74 4.79 4.01
CA ALA A 51 6.89 3.93 3.73
C ALA A 51 7.79 4.53 2.64
N ALA A 52 7.21 5.06 1.56
CA ALA A 52 7.96 5.75 0.51
C ALA A 52 8.73 6.98 1.04
N LYS A 53 8.15 7.75 1.97
CA LYS A 53 8.84 8.86 2.64
C LYS A 53 9.98 8.38 3.54
N THR A 54 9.84 7.24 4.21
CA THR A 54 10.91 6.64 5.03
C THR A 54 12.04 6.08 4.17
N HIS A 55 11.73 5.52 2.98
CA HIS A 55 12.73 5.05 2.03
C HIS A 55 13.47 6.19 1.29
N ALA A 56 12.98 7.42 1.35
CA ALA A 56 13.70 8.59 0.80
C ALA A 56 14.85 9.09 1.70
N THR A 57 15.05 8.50 2.89
CA THR A 57 16.18 8.81 3.79
C THR A 57 17.04 7.60 4.17
N GLY A 58 16.74 6.41 3.63
CA GLY A 58 17.65 5.26 3.69
C GLY A 58 18.52 5.20 2.42
N PRO A 59 19.79 4.75 2.51
CA PRO A 59 20.59 4.52 1.31
C PRO A 59 19.81 3.62 0.34
N PRO A 60 19.94 3.84 -0.98
CA PRO A 60 19.14 3.15 -1.98
C PRO A 60 19.20 1.63 -1.75
N PRO A 61 18.08 0.90 -1.98
CA PRO A 61 18.15 -0.55 -1.98
C PRO A 61 19.27 -0.96 -2.94
N PRO A 62 20.15 -1.91 -2.57
CA PRO A 62 21.21 -2.35 -3.47
C PRO A 62 20.54 -2.75 -4.79
N PRO A 63 21.07 -2.30 -5.94
CA PRO A 63 20.47 -2.61 -7.22
C PRO A 63 20.31 -4.12 -7.30
N LYS A 64 19.07 -4.59 -7.51
CA LYS A 64 18.86 -5.96 -7.99
C LYS A 64 19.73 -6.05 -9.23
N LYS A 65 20.75 -6.90 -9.19
CA LYS A 65 21.53 -7.28 -10.37
C LYS A 65 20.56 -8.00 -11.32
N THR A 66 19.75 -7.23 -12.04
CA THR A 66 19.18 -7.67 -13.31
C THR A 66 20.38 -7.78 -14.21
N MET A 67 20.90 -9.00 -14.30
CA MET A 67 21.96 -9.34 -15.22
C MET A 67 21.34 -9.25 -16.61
N CYS A 68 21.43 -8.07 -17.22
CA CYS A 68 21.30 -7.93 -18.66
C CYS A 68 22.53 -8.62 -19.25
N SER A 69 22.43 -9.92 -19.54
CA SER A 69 23.35 -10.58 -20.45
C SER A 69 22.70 -10.65 -21.81
N GLU A 70 22.82 -9.51 -22.50
CA GLU A 70 22.85 -9.44 -23.95
C GLU A 70 24.13 -10.15 -24.40
N THR A 71 24.01 -11.38 -24.90
CA THR A 71 25.13 -12.07 -25.57
C THR A 71 24.97 -11.84 -27.06
N ILE A 72 25.59 -10.79 -27.57
CA ILE A 72 26.02 -10.73 -28.96
C ILE A 72 27.52 -10.40 -28.94
N GLN A 73 28.33 -11.33 -29.43
CA GLN A 73 29.55 -11.00 -30.15
C GLN A 73 29.93 -12.17 -31.06
N ASP A 74 29.50 -12.01 -32.31
CA ASP A 74 30.17 -12.51 -33.50
C ASP A 74 31.64 -12.07 -33.47
N SER A 75 32.59 -12.99 -33.67
CA SER A 75 33.96 -12.69 -34.12
C SER A 75 34.63 -13.96 -34.64
N ASP A 76 34.65 -14.05 -35.97
CA ASP A 76 35.71 -14.55 -36.84
C ASP A 76 37.06 -14.84 -36.15
N SER A 77 37.62 -16.04 -36.40
CA SER A 77 39.07 -16.23 -36.46
C SER A 77 39.42 -17.53 -37.19
N ARG A 78 40.12 -17.35 -38.31
CA ARG A 78 40.80 -18.36 -39.14
C ARG A 78 41.72 -19.28 -38.32
N GLY A 79 41.78 -20.53 -38.77
CA GLY A 79 42.83 -21.51 -38.50
C GLY A 79 42.78 -22.59 -39.57
#